data_AF-A0A381UPQ7-F1
#
_entry.id   AF-A0A381UPQ7-F1
#
_cell.length_a   1.000
_cell.length_b   1.000
_cell.length_c   1.000
_cell.angle_alpha   90.00
_cell.angle_beta   90.00
_cell.angle_gamma   90.00
#
_symmetry.space_group_name_H-M   'P 1'
#
loop_
_entity.id
_entity.type
_entity.pdbx_description
1 polymer ?
#
loop_
_entity_poly.entity_id
_entity_poly.type
_entity_poly.pdbx_seq_one_letter_code
_entity_poly.pdbx_strand_id
1 'polypeptide(L)' 'MKKYLLILIGIVLLMIPNGCSKTGVVEDPYIDPHIIFTSRRWWNYDIFIADVYGGHMTHLTKNKWLDFNPAIS' A
#
# COMPACT_ATOMS: atom_id res chain seq x y z
N MET A 1 7.37 25.56 43.97
CA MET A 1 7.85 24.81 42.79
C MET A 1 6.97 23.61 42.45
N LYS A 2 6.77 22.63 43.36
CA LYS A 2 5.95 21.42 43.10
C LYS A 2 4.49 21.69 42.68
N LYS A 3 3.84 22.75 43.20
CA LYS A 3 2.45 23.11 42.83
C LYS A 3 2.32 23.57 41.37
N TYR A 4 3.28 24.36 40.88
CA TYR A 4 3.31 24.78 39.48
C TYR A 4 3.67 23.63 38.53
N LEU A 5 4.48 22.67 38.98
CA LEU A 5 4.80 21.45 38.24
C LEU A 5 3.55 20.58 37.98
N LEU A 6 2.68 20.44 38.99
CA LEU A 6 1.43 19.69 38.85
C LEU A 6 0.44 20.39 37.91
N ILE A 7 0.39 21.72 37.95
CA ILE A 7 -0.44 22.53 37.03
C ILE A 7 0.06 22.38 35.59
N LEU A 8 1.38 22.40 35.38
CA LEU A 8 1.99 22.25 34.06
C LEU A 8 1.72 20.86 33.45
N ILE A 9 1.81 19.79 34.26
CA ILE A 9 1.50 18.42 33.83
C ILE A 9 0.03 18.30 33.42
N GLY A 10 -0.89 18.93 34.15
CA GLY A 10 -2.31 18.96 33.80
C GLY A 10 -2.60 19.66 32.47
N ILE A 11 -1.91 20.77 32.21
CA ILE A 11 -2.03 21.52 30.93
C ILE A 11 -1.50 20.68 29.76
N VAL A 12 -0.38 20.00 29.93
CA VAL A 12 0.23 19.16 28.88
C VAL A 12 -0.66 17.95 28.54
N LEU A 13 -1.37 17.37 29.52
CA LEU A 13 -2.31 16.28 29.26
C LEU A 13 -3.53 16.70 28.42
N LEU A 14 -3.92 17.98 28.49
CA LEU A 14 -5.06 18.53 27.74
C LEU A 14 -4.72 18.85 26.27
N MET A 15 -3.43 18.88 25.90
CA MET A 15 -2.97 19.16 24.54
C MET A 15 -2.71 17.89 23.72
N ILE A 16 -3.00 16.69 24.24
CA ILE A 16 -2.91 15.46 23.46
C ILE A 16 -4.11 15.44 22.50
N PRO A 17 -3.90 15.53 21.17
CA PRO A 17 -5.01 15.50 20.23
C PRO A 17 -5.68 14.13 20.29
N ASN A 18 -6.81 14.04 21.01
CA ASN A 18 -7.72 12.91 20.93
C ASN A 18 -8.46 13.00 19.60
N GLY A 19 -7.91 12.36 18.57
CA GLY A 19 -8.67 12.05 17.38
C GLY A 19 -7.85 11.98 16.12
N CYS A 20 -7.56 10.75 15.68
CA CYS A 20 -7.66 10.44 14.26
C CYS A 20 -9.06 9.87 14.07
N SER A 21 -10.02 10.71 13.68
CA SER A 21 -11.28 10.20 13.17
C SER A 21 -10.97 9.53 11.85
N LYS A 22 -11.01 8.20 11.81
CA LYS A 22 -11.14 7.48 10.53
C LYS A 22 -12.49 7.89 9.96
N THR A 23 -12.48 8.93 9.13
CA THR A 23 -13.60 9.25 8.26
C THR A 23 -13.88 7.99 7.47
N GLY A 24 -15.03 7.37 7.74
CA GLY A 24 -15.58 6.34 6.86
C GLY A 24 -15.95 7.02 5.56
N VAL A 25 -14.94 7.27 4.72
CA VAL A 25 -15.16 7.49 3.31
C VAL A 25 -15.80 6.20 2.85
N VAL A 26 -17.04 6.27 2.39
CA VAL A 26 -17.59 5.20 1.57
C VAL A 26 -16.75 5.26 0.31
N GLU A 27 -15.64 4.54 0.32
CA GLU A 27 -14.84 4.33 -0.87
C GLU A 27 -15.72 3.50 -1.78
N ASP A 28 -16.17 4.14 -2.87
CA ASP A 28 -16.53 3.43 -4.10
C ASP A 28 -15.49 2.32 -4.26
N PRO A 29 -15.86 1.02 -4.40
CA PRO A 29 -14.91 -0.09 -4.24
C PRO A 29 -13.68 0.20 -5.08
N TYR A 30 -12.61 0.62 -4.39
CA TYR A 30 -11.40 1.01 -5.05
C TYR A 30 -10.84 -0.28 -5.61
N ILE A 31 -11.05 -0.48 -6.90
CA ILE A 31 -10.38 -1.54 -7.63
C ILE A 31 -8.92 -1.15 -7.55
N ASP A 32 -8.16 -1.85 -6.69
CA ASP A 32 -6.72 -1.67 -6.60
C ASP A 32 -6.18 -1.85 -8.03
N PRO A 33 -5.68 -0.78 -8.68
CA PRO A 33 -5.31 -0.89 -10.07
C PRO A 33 -4.11 -1.84 -10.15
N HIS A 34 -4.20 -2.77 -11.08
CA HIS A 34 -3.13 -3.72 -11.34
C HIS A 34 -2.47 -3.40 -12.67
N ILE A 35 -1.15 -3.56 -12.71
CA ILE A 35 -0.36 -3.44 -13.92
C ILE A 35 0.07 -4.84 -14.35
N ILE A 36 -0.27 -5.21 -15.58
CA ILE A 36 0.25 -6.41 -16.23
C ILE A 36 1.45 -5.98 -17.07
N PHE A 37 2.59 -6.63 -16.86
CA PHE A 37 3.83 -6.29 -17.55
C PHE A 37 4.71 -7.51 -17.76
N THR A 38 5.61 -7.39 -18.72
CA THR A 38 6.63 -8.38 -19.02
C THR A 38 7.96 -7.98 -18.38
N SER A 39 8.66 -8.93 -17.77
CA SER A 39 9.99 -8.68 -17.18
C SER A 39 10.88 -9.91 -17.28
N ARG A 40 12.19 -9.68 -17.46
CA ARG A 40 13.22 -10.74 -17.36
C ARG A 40 13.86 -10.67 -15.97
N ARG A 41 13.30 -11.41 -15.01
CA ARG A 41 13.84 -11.47 -13.63
C ARG A 41 14.66 -12.73 -13.36
N TRP A 42 14.36 -13.82 -14.07
CA TRP A 42 15.08 -15.08 -13.98
C TRP A 42 15.71 -15.41 -15.33
N TRP A 43 15.23 -16.47 -15.99
CA TRP A 43 15.91 -17.09 -17.11
C TRP A 43 15.41 -16.54 -18.46
N ASN A 44 14.10 -16.30 -18.57
CA ASN A 44 13.35 -15.86 -19.73
C ASN A 44 12.44 -14.65 -19.40
N TYR A 45 11.77 -14.12 -20.43
CA TYR A 45 10.70 -13.15 -20.24
C TYR A 45 9.41 -13.86 -19.83
N ASP A 46 8.85 -13.40 -18.72
CA ASP A 46 7.58 -13.85 -18.19
C ASP A 46 6.63 -12.66 -17.98
N ILE A 47 5.34 -12.98 -17.89
CA ILE A 47 4.28 -12.05 -17.57
C ILE A 47 4.05 -12.02 -16.05
N PHE A 48 3.94 -10.81 -15.52
CA PHE A 48 3.68 -10.54 -14.12
C PHE A 48 2.47 -9.62 -14.00
N ILE A 49 1.81 -9.70 -12.85
CA ILE A 49 0.81 -8.73 -12.41
C ILE A 49 1.24 -8.19 -11.05
N ALA A 50 1.11 -6.89 -10.85
CA ALA A 50 1.36 -6.26 -9.55
C ALA A 50 0.32 -5.17 -9.29
N ASP A 51 0.06 -4.89 -8.01
CA ASP A 51 -0.62 -3.65 -7.63
C ASP A 51 0.26 -2.42 -8.01
N VAL A 52 -0.37 -1.25 -8.15
CA VAL A 52 0.35 0.00 -8.50
C VAL A 52 1.35 0.46 -7.42
N TYR A 53 1.24 -0.06 -6.20
CA TYR A 53 2.11 0.28 -5.07
C TYR A 53 3.33 -0.66 -4.95
N GLY A 54 3.39 -1.72 -5.77
CA GLY A 54 4.43 -2.74 -5.77
C GLY A 54 4.41 -3.68 -4.55
N GLY A 55 3.35 -3.66 -3.74
CA GLY A 55 3.26 -4.42 -2.49
C GLY A 55 2.95 -5.91 -2.70
N HIS A 56 2.19 -6.21 -3.74
CA HIS A 56 1.76 -7.55 -4.12
C HIS A 56 2.04 -7.80 -5.58
N MET A 57 2.90 -8.78 -5.85
CA MET A 57 3.28 -9.18 -7.20
C MET A 57 3.09 -10.68 -7.39
N THR A 58 2.46 -11.05 -8.51
CA THR A 58 2.24 -12.44 -8.91
C THR A 58 2.93 -12.73 -10.24
N HIS A 59 3.59 -13.88 -10.32
CA HIS A 59 4.25 -14.41 -11.52
C HIS A 59 3.29 -15.32 -12.28
N LEU A 60 2.74 -14.83 -13.39
CA LEU A 60 1.63 -15.47 -14.11
C LEU A 60 2.07 -16.59 -15.04
N THR A 61 3.21 -16.44 -15.72
CA THR A 61 3.76 -17.47 -16.62
C THR A 61 5.02 -18.08 -16.03
N LYS A 62 5.13 -19.41 -16.06
CA LYS A 62 6.29 -20.15 -15.54
C LYS A 62 6.63 -21.30 -16.47
N ASN A 63 7.23 -20.98 -17.60
CA ASN A 63 7.61 -21.98 -18.59
C ASN A 63 8.96 -21.61 -19.23
N LYS A 64 9.41 -22.38 -20.22
CA LYS A 64 10.73 -22.21 -20.87
C LYS A 64 10.71 -21.27 -22.09
N TRP A 65 9.54 -20.77 -22.47
CA TRP A 65 9.32 -19.96 -23.67
C TRP A 65 9.32 -18.47 -23.34
N LEU A 66 9.29 -17.61 -24.35
CA LEU A 66 9.27 -16.17 -24.15
C LEU A 66 7.83 -15.66 -24.12
N ASP A 67 7.38 -15.20 -22.96
CA ASP A 67 6.05 -14.60 -22.78
C ASP A 67 6.19 -13.08 -22.64
N PHE A 68 5.92 -12.34 -23.72
CA PHE A 68 6.23 -10.90 -23.78
C PHE A 68 5.13 -9.98 -24.35
N ASN A 69 3.96 -10.51 -24.69
CA ASN A 69 2.86 -9.73 -25.26
C ASN A 69 1.53 -10.04 -24.56
N PRO A 70 1.32 -9.52 -23.33
CA PRO A 70 0.04 -9.68 -22.63
C PRO A 70 -1.07 -8.93 -23.38
N ALA A 71 -2.26 -9.54 -23.43
CA ALA A 71 -3.49 -8.90 -23.92
C ALA A 71 -4.53 -8.89 -22.80
N ILE A 72 -5.27 -7.79 -22.70
CA ILE A 72 -6.35 -7.59 -21.74
C ILE A 72 -7.65 -7.51 -22.54
N SER A 73 -8.67 -8.26 -22.13
CA SER A 73 -9.99 -8.34 -22.78
C SER A 73 -11.11 -7.95 -21.83
#